data_AF-A0A839VIE2-F1
#
_entry.id   AF-A0A839VIE2-F1
#
_cell.length_a   1.000
_cell.length_b   1.000
_cell.length_c   1.000
_cell.angle_alpha   90.00
_cell.angle_beta   90.00
_cell.angle_gamma   90.00
#
_symmetry.space_group_name_H-M   'P 1'
#
loop_
_entity.id
_entity.type
_entity.pdbx_description
1 polymer ?
#
loop_
_entity_poly.entity_id
_entity_poly.type
_entity_poly.pdbx_seq_one_letter_code
_entity_poly.pdbx_strand_id
1 'polypeptide(L)' 'MNKTYHLLTALHFAVCTLAMIWPGALIANRIEPTVLGLPFLFFWYALWMLVLFAGMWVAFVVRHGGGRHE' A
#
# COMPACT_ATOMS: atom_id res chain seq x y z
N MET A 1 4.61 -22.62 2.12
CA MET A 1 4.84 -21.16 2.24
C MET A 1 4.37 -20.34 1.04
N ASN A 2 4.45 -20.83 -0.21
CA ASN A 2 4.06 -20.03 -1.39
C ASN A 2 2.60 -19.55 -1.38
N LYS A 3 1.62 -20.41 -1.05
CA LYS A 3 0.20 -20.03 -1.06
C LYS A 3 -0.10 -18.87 -0.09
N THR A 4 0.43 -18.93 1.13
CA THR A 4 0.29 -17.88 2.13
C THR A 4 0.95 -16.58 1.68
N TYR A 5 2.16 -16.64 1.11
CA TYR A 5 2.84 -15.47 0.55
C TYR A 5 2.02 -14.81 -0.56
N HIS A 6 1.54 -15.59 -1.54
CA HIS A 6 0.72 -15.06 -2.63
C HIS A 6 -0.59 -14.46 -2.13
N LEU A 7 -1.24 -15.10 -1.14
CA LEU A 7 -2.45 -14.56 -0.51
C LEU A 7 -2.18 -13.24 0.19
N LEU A 8 -1.08 -13.13 0.96
CA LEU A 8 -0.72 -11.90 1.65
C LEU A 8 -0.38 -10.76 0.68
N THR A 9 0.39 -11.04 -0.38
CA THR A 9 0.69 -10.04 -1.42
C THR A 9 -0.56 -9.60 -2.16
N ALA A 10 -1.45 -10.54 -2.52
CA ALA A 10 -2.71 -10.22 -3.18
C ALA A 10 -3.64 -9.40 -2.27
N LEU A 11 -3.73 -9.75 -0.98
CA LEU A 11 -4.52 -9.00 -0.01
C LEU A 11 -3.98 -7.58 0.16
N HIS A 12 -2.66 -7.42 0.27
CA HIS A 12 -2.01 -6.10 0.35
C HIS A 12 -2.35 -5.23 -0.87
N PHE A 13 -2.21 -5.79 -2.08
CA PHE A 13 -2.59 -5.10 -3.31
C PHE A 13 -4.08 -4.73 -3.33
N ALA A 14 -4.96 -5.66 -2.94
CA ALA A 14 -6.39 -5.42 -2.92
C ALA A 14 -6.74 -4.29 -1.96
N VAL A 15 -6.17 -4.28 -0.74
CA VAL A 15 -6.41 -3.22 0.25
C VAL A 15 -5.93 -1.86 -0.28
N CYS A 16 -4.71 -1.78 -0.82
CA CYS A 16 -4.19 -0.55 -1.41
C CYS A 16 -5.04 -0.06 -2.59
N THR A 17 -5.50 -0.98 -3.45
CA THR A 17 -6.38 -0.66 -4.59
C THR A 17 -7.71 -0.11 -4.12
N LEU A 18 -8.34 -0.77 -3.14
CA LEU A 18 -9.61 -0.32 -2.56
C LEU A 18 -9.45 1.03 -1.85
N ALA A 19 -8.31 1.26 -1.19
CA ALA A 19 -8.02 2.52 -0.52
C ALA A 19 -7.85 3.70 -1.50
N MET A 20 -7.19 3.49 -2.64
CA MET A 20 -6.89 4.54 -3.61
C MET A 20 -7.99 4.75 -4.66
N ILE A 21 -8.76 3.71 -5.01
CA ILE A 21 -9.77 3.79 -6.07
C ILE A 21 -11.16 3.86 -5.46
N TRP A 22 -11.67 2.75 -4.94
CA TRP A 22 -13.00 2.67 -4.35
C TRP A 22 -13.06 1.50 -3.37
N PRO A 23 -13.60 1.66 -2.15
CA PRO A 23 -14.34 2.81 -1.64
C PRO A 23 -13.46 3.90 -0.96
N GLY A 24 -12.16 3.69 -0.81
CA GLY A 24 -11.31 4.56 0.01
C GLY A 24 -11.20 6.00 -0.52
N ALA A 25 -11.20 6.19 -1.84
CA ALA A 25 -11.22 7.54 -2.40
C ALA A 25 -12.50 8.29 -2.00
N LEU A 26 -13.66 7.63 -1.94
CA LEU A 26 -14.90 8.28 -1.49
C LEU A 26 -14.81 8.74 -0.04
N ILE A 27 -14.18 7.93 0.83
CA ILE A 27 -13.97 8.28 2.23
C ILE A 27 -13.02 9.48 2.32
N ALA A 28 -11.95 9.49 1.52
CA ALA A 28 -10.92 10.53 1.57
C ALA A 28 -11.20 11.76 0.70
N ASN A 29 -12.28 11.77 -0.09
CA ASN A 29 -12.62 12.85 -1.01
C ASN A 29 -13.12 14.10 -0.29
N ARG A 30 -12.22 14.77 0.43
CA ARG A 30 -12.44 16.02 1.13
C ARG A 30 -11.16 16.84 1.15
N ILE A 31 -11.32 18.16 1.18
CA ILE A 31 -10.20 19.10 1.25
C ILE A 31 -9.71 19.23 2.70
N GLU A 32 -10.64 19.31 3.66
CA GLU A 32 -10.35 19.46 5.07
C GLU A 32 -10.50 18.12 5.84
N PRO A 33 -9.66 17.84 6.84
CA PRO A 33 -8.56 18.69 7.32
C PRO A 33 -7.36 18.67 6.38
N THR A 34 -6.59 19.75 6.34
CA THR A 34 -5.29 19.73 5.69
C THR A 34 -4.29 18.96 6.56
N VAL A 35 -3.48 18.11 5.94
CA VAL A 35 -2.45 17.29 6.60
C VAL A 35 -1.12 17.60 5.95
N LEU A 36 -0.14 18.02 6.74
CA LEU A 36 1.18 18.45 6.25
C LEU A 36 1.09 19.57 5.18
N GLY A 37 0.08 20.44 5.28
CA GLY A 37 -0.16 21.51 4.32
C GLY A 37 -0.85 21.07 3.02
N LEU A 38 -1.22 19.80 2.89
CA LEU A 38 -1.94 19.26 1.73
C LEU A 38 -3.41 19.02 2.05
N PRO A 39 -4.33 19.19 1.09
CA PRO A 39 -5.69 18.64 1.16
C PRO A 39 -5.67 17.16 1.57
N PHE A 40 -6.66 16.74 2.37
CA PHE A 40 -6.70 15.38 2.92
C PHE A 40 -6.56 14.28 1.85
N LEU A 41 -7.22 14.46 0.69
CA LEU A 41 -7.16 13.52 -0.42
C LEU A 41 -5.73 13.30 -0.95
N PHE A 42 -4.92 14.35 -1.05
CA PHE A 42 -3.53 14.22 -1.54
C PHE A 42 -2.64 13.52 -0.52
N PHE A 43 -2.78 13.86 0.76
CA PHE A 43 -2.10 13.15 1.83
C PHE A 43 -2.47 11.66 1.83
N TRP A 44 -3.76 11.35 1.67
CA TRP A 44 -4.26 9.98 1.59
C TRP A 44 -3.58 9.20 0.46
N TYR A 45 -3.54 9.73 -0.76
CA TYR A 45 -2.87 9.07 -1.88
C TYR A 45 -1.38 8.85 -1.64
N ALA A 46 -0.67 9.86 -1.12
CA ALA A 46 0.74 9.74 -0.82
C ALA A 46 1.01 8.64 0.24
N LEU A 47 0.20 8.61 1.30
CA LEU A 47 0.27 7.58 2.34
C LEU A 47 0.09 6.18 1.75
N TRP A 48 -0.96 5.96 0.95
CA TRP A 48 -1.24 4.63 0.38
C TRP A 48 -0.24 4.20 -0.70
N MET A 49 0.38 5.14 -1.42
CA MET A 49 1.54 4.84 -2.27
C MET A 49 2.73 4.32 -1.46
N LEU A 50 3.03 4.96 -0.32
CA LEU A 50 4.11 4.51 0.57
C LEU A 50 3.81 3.14 1.17
N VAL A 51 2.56 2.90 1.60
CA VAL A 51 2.12 1.59 2.10
C VAL A 51 2.25 0.53 1.01
N LEU A 52 1.80 0.82 -0.21
CA LEU A 52 1.94 -0.09 -1.34
C LEU A 52 3.41 -0.46 -1.56
N PHE A 53 4.27 0.55 -1.68
CA PHE A 53 5.72 0.36 -1.84
C PHE A 53 6.32 -0.48 -0.71
N ALA A 54 6.03 -0.15 0.55
CA ALA A 54 6.58 -0.85 1.71
C ALA A 54 6.17 -2.33 1.72
N GLY A 55 4.91 -2.65 1.44
CA GLY A 55 4.47 -4.04 1.38
C GLY A 55 5.12 -4.83 0.24
N MET A 56 5.37 -4.19 -0.91
CA MET A 56 6.10 -4.80 -2.02
C MET A 56 7.57 -5.01 -1.71
N TRP A 57 8.20 -4.03 -1.05
CA TRP A 57 9.56 -4.15 -0.57
C TRP A 57 9.70 -5.31 0.42
N VAL A 58 8.79 -5.42 1.39
CA VAL A 58 8.76 -6.54 2.34
C VAL A 58 8.58 -7.87 1.61
N ALA A 59 7.66 -7.95 0.65
CA ALA A 59 7.45 -9.15 -0.15
C ALA A 59 8.73 -9.55 -0.92
N PHE A 60 9.42 -8.58 -1.51
CA PHE A 60 10.71 -8.76 -2.17
C PHE A 60 11.77 -9.29 -1.20
N VAL A 61 11.96 -8.64 -0.04
CA VAL A 61 12.95 -9.06 0.96
C VAL A 61 12.62 -10.45 1.51
N VAL A 62 11.35 -10.77 1.76
CA VAL A 62 10.94 -12.11 2.25
C VAL A 62 11.23 -13.18 1.20
N ARG A 63 11.04 -12.89 -0.08
CA ARG A 63 11.24 -13.87 -1.16
C ARG A 63 12.69 -13.99 -1.63
N HIS A 64 13.47 -12.91 -1.55
CA HIS A 64 14.82 -12.83 -2.16
C HIS A 64 15.93 -12.54 -1.14
N GLY A 65 15.60 -12.01 0.04
CA GLY A 65 16.57 -11.73 1.10
C GLY A 65 17.07 -12.96 1.86
N GLY A 66 16.46 -14.14 1.66
CA GLY A 66 16.88 -15.40 2.27
C GLY A 66 17.94 -16.20 1.51
N GLY A 67 18.30 -15.76 0.30
CA GLY A 67 19.28 -16.45 -0.55
C GLY A 67 20.18 -15.44 -1.24
N ARG A 68 21.30 -15.09 -0.58
CA ARG A 68 22.47 -14.60 -1.31
C ARG A 68 22.85 -15.73 -2.27
N HIS A 69 22.59 -15.51 -3.55
CA HIS A 69 23.15 -16.33 -4.62
C HIS A 69 24.67 -16.18 -4.57
N GLU A 70 25.33 -17.15 -3.96
CA GLU A 70 26.68 -17.57 -4.33
C GLU A 70 26.56 -18.66 -5.41
#